data_AF-A0A920V536-F1
#
_entry.id   AF-A0A920V536-F1
#
_cell.length_a   1.000
_cell.length_b   1.000
_cell.length_c   1.000
_cell.angle_alpha   90.00
_cell.angle_beta   90.00
_cell.angle_gamma   90.00
#
_symmetry.space_group_name_H-M   'P 1'
#
loop_
_entity.id
_entity.type
_entity.pdbx_description
1 polymer ?
#
loop_
_entity_poly.entity_id
_entity_poly.type
_entity_poly.pdbx_seq_one_letter_code
_entity_poly.pdbx_strand_id
1 'polypeptide(L)'
;MLVGLNIQGVCLLAISKGARRKPEMDSIHTETGERINLRKNSPEFLFIQEVRNETHRFAITKQRKKELKDVTKSSLDSIESVGSERKKSAN
;
A
#
# COMPACT_ATOMS: atom_id res chain seq x y z
N MET A 1 -16.22 -11.79 6.28
CA MET A 1 -15.17 -11.09 7.07
C MET A 1 -15.72 -9.87 7.82
N LEU A 2 -16.73 -9.15 7.32
CA LEU A 2 -17.43 -8.09 8.09
C LEU A 2 -18.65 -8.60 8.91
N VAL A 3 -19.32 -9.65 8.44
CA VAL A 3 -20.46 -10.29 9.13
C VAL A 3 -20.11 -10.73 10.56
N GLY A 4 -18.90 -11.25 10.78
CA GLY A 4 -18.44 -11.65 12.11
C GLY A 4 -18.20 -10.48 13.09
N LEU A 5 -18.19 -9.23 12.61
CA LEU A 5 -18.03 -8.02 13.40
C LEU A 5 -19.35 -7.25 13.56
N ASN A 6 -20.47 -7.77 13.04
CA ASN A 6 -21.80 -7.14 13.02
C ASN A 6 -21.81 -5.70 12.45
N ILE A 7 -20.92 -5.42 11.49
CA ILE A 7 -20.89 -4.13 10.78
C ILE A 7 -21.87 -4.21 9.62
N GLN A 8 -22.83 -3.29 9.60
CA GLN A 8 -23.88 -3.20 8.58
C GLN A 8 -23.84 -1.82 7.89
N GLY A 9 -24.40 -1.74 6.69
CA GLY A 9 -24.51 -0.46 5.95
C GLY A 9 -23.24 0.00 5.24
N VAL A 10 -22.20 -0.83 5.17
CA VAL A 10 -20.95 -0.52 4.44
C VAL A 10 -20.94 -1.27 3.12
N CYS A 11 -20.74 -0.54 2.02
CA CYS A 11 -20.50 -1.14 0.71
C CYS A 11 -19.02 -1.52 0.59
N LEU A 12 -18.75 -2.80 0.29
CA LEU A 12 -17.39 -3.30 0.09
C LEU A 12 -17.13 -3.57 -1.41
N LEU A 13 -16.03 -3.01 -1.90
CA LEU A 13 -15.52 -3.23 -3.25
C LEU A 13 -14.04 -3.65 -3.20
N ALA A 14 -13.65 -4.49 -4.16
CA ALA A 14 -12.26 -4.88 -4.36
C ALA A 14 -11.82 -4.57 -5.79
N ILE A 15 -10.53 -4.30 -5.99
CA ILE A 15 -9.93 -4.10 -7.31
C ILE A 15 -8.72 -5.01 -7.50
N SER A 16 -8.71 -5.74 -8.62
CA SER A 16 -7.59 -6.59 -9.03
C SER A 16 -6.89 -5.99 -10.25
N LYS A 17 -5.55 -6.07 -10.27
CA LYS A 17 -4.74 -5.61 -11.42
C LYS A 17 -5.10 -6.40 -12.67
N GLY A 18 -5.24 -5.68 -13.78
CA GLY A 18 -5.48 -6.26 -15.08
C GLY A 18 -4.35 -7.14 -15.59
N ALA A 19 -4.69 -8.07 -16.48
CA ALA A 19 -3.71 -8.89 -17.19
C ALA A 19 -2.66 -7.98 -17.88
N ARG A 20 -1.40 -8.43 -17.91
CA ARG A 20 -0.26 -7.66 -18.46
C ARG A 20 0.02 -6.31 -17.80
N ARG A 21 -0.44 -6.08 -16.55
CA ARG A 21 -0.24 -4.81 -15.80
C ARG A 21 -0.83 -3.58 -16.51
N LYS A 22 -1.80 -3.78 -17.39
CA LYS A 22 -2.50 -2.70 -18.07
C LYS A 22 -3.63 -2.17 -17.18
N PRO A 23 -3.63 -0.88 -16.79
CA PRO A 23 -4.69 -0.32 -15.94
C PRO A 23 -6.08 -0.46 -16.55
N GLU A 24 -6.19 -0.26 -17.86
CA GLU A 24 -7.40 -0.48 -18.67
C GLU A 24 -8.01 -1.89 -18.61
N MET A 25 -7.30 -2.85 -18.00
CA MET A 25 -7.75 -4.22 -17.77
C MET A 25 -8.06 -4.53 -16.30
N ASP A 26 -7.97 -3.53 -15.41
CA ASP A 26 -8.31 -3.72 -14.00
C ASP A 26 -9.77 -4.17 -13.86
N SER A 27 -10.03 -5.06 -12.90
CA SER A 27 -11.37 -5.59 -12.62
C SER A 27 -11.79 -5.18 -11.22
N ILE A 28 -13.03 -4.72 -11.10
CA ILE A 28 -13.65 -4.36 -9.83
C ILE A 28 -14.62 -5.47 -9.46
N HIS A 29 -14.65 -5.84 -8.18
CA HIS A 29 -15.45 -6.94 -7.65
C HIS A 29 -16.28 -6.45 -6.47
N THR A 30 -17.50 -6.97 -6.35
CA THR A 30 -18.38 -6.77 -5.20
C THR A 30 -17.98 -7.70 -4.05
N GLU A 31 -18.61 -7.52 -2.88
CA GLU A 31 -18.47 -8.45 -1.75
C GLU A 31 -18.85 -9.89 -2.08
N THR A 32 -19.80 -10.10 -3.01
CA THR A 32 -20.21 -11.43 -3.48
C THR A 32 -19.22 -12.05 -4.47
N GLY A 33 -18.17 -11.32 -4.87
CA GLY A 33 -17.18 -11.76 -5.85
C GLY A 33 -17.59 -11.53 -7.30
N GLU A 34 -18.74 -10.90 -7.55
CA GLU A 34 -19.19 -10.56 -8.89
C GLU A 34 -18.38 -9.38 -9.46
N ARG A 35 -18.09 -9.43 -10.76
CA ARG A 35 -17.40 -8.33 -11.44
C ARG A 35 -18.36 -7.19 -11.77
N ILE A 36 -17.94 -5.97 -11.45
CA ILE A 36 -18.60 -4.75 -11.91
C ILE A 36 -18.01 -4.35 -13.26
N ASN A 37 -18.87 -4.26 -14.28
CA ASN A 37 -18.51 -3.76 -15.59
C ASN A 37 -18.67 -2.23 -15.64
N LEU A 38 -17.59 -1.51 -15.34
CA LEU A 38 -17.52 -0.07 -15.62
C LEU A 38 -17.02 0.17 -17.05
N ARG A 39 -17.47 1.27 -17.65
CA ARG A 39 -16.93 1.70 -18.94
C ARG A 39 -15.46 2.08 -18.75
N LYS A 40 -14.60 1.57 -19.63
CA LYS A 40 -13.16 1.92 -19.60
C LYS A 40 -12.99 3.44 -19.67
N ASN A 41 -12.05 3.96 -18.87
CA ASN A 41 -11.75 5.39 -18.75
C ASN A 41 -12.95 6.26 -18.29
N SER A 42 -13.99 5.67 -17.71
CA SER A 42 -15.02 6.47 -17.05
C SER A 42 -14.44 7.12 -15.78
N PRO A 43 -14.98 8.27 -15.33
CA PRO A 43 -14.51 8.94 -14.12
C PRO A 43 -14.51 8.03 -12.89
N GLU A 44 -15.51 7.17 -12.75
CA GLU A 44 -15.64 6.22 -11.63
C GLU A 44 -14.54 5.15 -11.66
N PHE A 45 -14.21 4.65 -12.86
CA PHE A 45 -13.15 3.67 -13.04
C PHE A 45 -11.78 4.27 -12.70
N LEU A 46 -11.50 5.48 -13.21
CA LEU A 46 -10.25 6.20 -12.96
C LEU A 46 -10.09 6.54 -11.47
N PHE A 47 -11.18 6.94 -10.81
CA PHE A 47 -11.18 7.23 -9.38
C PHE A 47 -10.78 6.01 -8.54
N ILE A 48 -11.37 4.83 -8.81
CA ILE A 48 -11.02 3.61 -8.09
C ILE A 48 -9.55 3.22 -8.34
N GLN A 49 -9.05 3.42 -9.56
CA GLN A 49 -7.64 3.21 -9.87
C GLN A 49 -6.71 4.15 -9.11
N GLU A 50 -7.09 5.42 -8.94
CA GLU A 50 -6.36 6.40 -8.16
C GLU A 50 -6.26 5.98 -6.69
N VAL A 51 -7.39 5.61 -6.07
CA VAL A 51 -7.42 5.10 -4.69
C VAL A 51 -6.50 3.89 -4.52
N ARG A 52 -6.52 2.95 -5.49
CA ARG A 52 -5.63 1.80 -5.50
C ARG A 52 -4.15 2.22 -5.61
N ASN A 53 -3.84 3.15 -6.50
CA ASN A 53 -2.48 3.61 -6.72
C ASN A 53 -1.94 4.31 -5.47
N GLU A 54 -2.76 5.12 -4.81
CA GLU A 54 -2.39 5.80 -3.56
C GLU A 54 -2.19 4.80 -2.42
N THR A 55 -3.03 3.77 -2.33
CA THR A 55 -2.86 2.67 -1.37
C THR A 55 -1.52 1.94 -1.59
N HIS A 56 -1.17 1.65 -2.86
CA HIS A 56 0.12 1.06 -3.21
C HIS A 56 1.28 2.00 -2.88
N ARG A 57 1.20 3.29 -3.24
CA ARG A 57 2.22 4.31 -2.95
C ARG A 57 2.48 4.38 -1.45
N PHE A 58 1.41 4.44 -0.65
CA PHE A 58 1.49 4.49 0.81
C PHE A 58 2.17 3.25 1.39
N ALA A 59 1.75 2.04 0.98
CA ALA A 59 2.32 0.79 1.45
C ALA A 59 3.83 0.68 1.11
N ILE A 60 4.21 0.99 -0.13
CA ILE A 60 5.61 0.98 -0.57
C ILE A 60 6.44 2.00 0.21
N THR A 61 5.92 3.22 0.38
CA THR A 61 6.61 4.29 1.11
C THR A 61 6.86 3.90 2.57
N LYS A 62 5.85 3.33 3.23
CA LYS A 62 5.95 2.86 4.62
C LYS A 62 6.99 1.74 4.75
N GLN A 63 6.99 0.78 3.83
CA GLN A 63 7.96 -0.32 3.83
C GLN A 63 9.39 0.18 3.61
N ARG A 64 9.62 1.04 2.62
CA ARG A 64 10.94 1.65 2.37
C ARG A 64 11.44 2.45 3.55
N LYS A 65 10.57 3.22 4.22
CA LYS A 65 10.94 3.97 5.43
C LYS A 65 11.34 3.05 6.58
N LYS A 66 10.72 1.87 6.70
CA LYS A 66 11.12 0.85 7.67
C LYS A 66 12.51 0.31 7.34
N GLU A 67 12.73 -0.08 6.07
CA GLU A 67 14.02 -0.58 5.59
C GLU A 67 15.14 0.46 5.81
N LEU A 68 14.92 1.73 5.46
CA LEU A 68 15.88 2.82 5.70
C LEU A 68 16.23 2.99 7.19
N LYS A 69 15.27 2.82 8.10
CA LYS A 69 15.52 2.87 9.55
C LYS A 69 16.31 1.67 10.06
N ASP A 70 16.11 0.52 9.44
CA ASP A 70 16.88 -0.69 9.77
C ASP A 70 18.30 -0.59 9.21
N VAL A 71 18.50 0.11 8.08
CA VAL A 71 19.82 0.44 7.52
C VAL A 71 20.57 1.48 8.36
N THR A 72 19.89 2.47 8.94
CA THR A 72 20.54 3.44 9.83
C THR A 72 20.90 2.88 11.21
N LYS A 73 20.41 1.68 11.58
CA LYS A 73 20.98 0.89 12.68
C LYS A 73 22.27 0.23 12.20
N SER A 74 23.38 0.96 12.34
CA SER A 74 24.71 0.48 12.00
C SER A 74 25.19 -0.57 13.02
N SER A 75 26.06 -1.50 12.61
CA SER A 75 26.78 -2.40 13.52
C SER A 75 27.65 -1.65 14.55
N LEU A 76 27.87 -0.36 14.35
CA LEU A 76 28.53 0.53 15.31
C LEU A 76 27.61 0.93 16.48
N ASP A 77 26.28 0.79 16.36
CA ASP A 77 25.33 1.07 17.46
C ASP A 77 25.28 -0.04 18.50
N SER A 78 25.73 -1.25 18.17
CA SER A 78 25.89 -2.36 19.13
C SER A 78 27.17 -2.29 19.96
N ILE A 79 28.07 -1.32 19.69
CA ILE A 79 29.31 -1.15 20.44
C ILE A 79 29.07 -0.11 21.53
N GLU A 80 28.92 -0.60 22.76
CA GLU A 80 28.53 0.13 23.98
C GLU A 80 29.47 1.32 24.34
N SER A 81 30.64 1.40 23.72
CA SER A 81 31.71 2.37 24.01
C SER A 81 31.79 3.58 23.06
N VAL A 82 30.98 3.69 22.00
CA VAL A 82 31.10 4.81 21.05
C VAL A 82 30.20 5.98 21.48
N GLY A 83 30.82 6.97 22.13
CA GLY A 83 30.18 8.22 22.55
C GLY A 83 29.54 9.01 21.39
N SER A 84 28.47 9.73 21.73
CA SER A 84 27.58 10.48 20.82
C SER A 84 28.27 11.45 19.86
N GLU A 85 29.48 11.91 20.19
CA GLU A 85 30.27 12.86 19.39
C GLU A 85 30.82 12.27 18.08
N ARG A 86 31.24 11.00 18.06
CA ARG A 86 31.75 10.36 16.83
C ARG A 86 30.64 9.83 15.92
N LYS A 87 29.39 9.76 16.42
CA LYS A 87 28.23 9.29 15.63
C LYS A 87 27.70 10.33 14.64
N LYS A 88 27.99 11.63 14.83
CA LYS A 88 27.50 12.72 13.96
C LYS A 88 28.37 12.98 12.73
N SER A 89 29.62 12.52 12.71
CA SER A 89 30.61 12.84 11.68
C SER A 89 30.61 11.88 10.48
N ALA A 90 29.78 10.83 10.51
CA ALA A 90 29.71 9.79 9.47
C ALA A 90 28.36 9.76 8.72
N ASN A 91 27.64 10.90 8.70
CA ASN A 91 26.51 11.16 7.80
C ASN A 91 26.93 12.18 6.74
#